data_AF-A0A2A4SH28-F1
#
_entry.id   AF-A0A2A4SH28-F1
#
_cell.length_a   1.000
_cell.length_b   1.000
_cell.length_c   1.000
_cell.angle_alpha   90.00
_cell.angle_beta   90.00
_cell.angle_gamma   90.00
#
_symmetry.space_group_name_H-M   'P 1'
#
loop_
_entity.id
_entity.type
_entity.pdbx_description
1 polymer ?
#
loop_
_entity_poly.entity_id
_entity_poly.type
_entity_poly.pdbx_seq_one_letter_code
_entity_poly.pdbx_strand_id
1 'polypeptide(L)'
;MIEKQLQHVSSLLDDELHPDDAGLIVESLQTHENSGKKLDRYALIGDALRDETIVVYEESFLNKVQRALAEEPIVLAPRYVKKSNDKPYIAVALAASLAFISVVLFNIFPAVDNNTGMQPYAENVEEADTRLAFEEEENLELQEYLRQHKGASPEDMQTLDTRLVGFEK
;
A
#
# COMPACT_ATOMS: atom_id res chain seq x y z
N MET A 1 -35.08 -4.51 -2.73
CA MET A 1 -34.05 -3.72 -3.45
C MET A 1 -33.93 -2.29 -2.91
N ILE A 2 -35.06 -1.60 -2.69
CA ILE A 2 -35.08 -0.23 -2.12
C ILE A 2 -34.50 -0.16 -0.69
N GLU A 3 -34.76 -1.16 0.16
CA GLU A 3 -34.22 -1.22 1.53
C GLU A 3 -32.70 -1.26 1.57
N LYS A 4 -32.08 -2.07 0.69
CA LYS A 4 -30.62 -2.16 0.58
C LYS A 4 -30.00 -0.81 0.23
N GLN A 5 -30.62 -0.06 -0.68
CA GLN A 5 -30.15 1.28 -1.03
C GLN A 5 -30.28 2.27 0.13
N LEU A 6 -31.38 2.23 0.89
CA LEU A 6 -31.56 3.09 2.06
C LEU A 6 -30.53 2.80 3.15
N GLN A 7 -30.25 1.52 3.39
CA GLN A 7 -29.21 1.09 4.32
C GLN A 7 -27.84 1.61 3.90
N HIS A 8 -27.46 1.46 2.63
CA HIS A 8 -26.19 1.96 2.13
C HIS A 8 -26.06 3.48 2.23
N VAL A 9 -27.14 4.25 2.02
CA VAL A 9 -27.14 5.71 2.23
C VAL A 9 -26.92 6.06 3.71
N SER A 10 -27.52 5.31 4.64
CA SER A 10 -27.26 5.49 6.07
C SER A 10 -25.80 5.15 6.41
N SER A 11 -25.31 4.00 5.97
CA SER A 11 -23.91 3.59 6.20
C SER A 11 -22.90 4.56 5.58
N LEU A 12 -23.24 5.21 4.46
CA LEU A 12 -22.41 6.27 3.87
C LEU A 12 -22.34 7.52 4.77
N LEU A 13 -23.44 7.91 5.43
CA LEU A 13 -23.45 9.04 6.36
C LEU A 13 -22.65 8.77 7.63
N ASP A 14 -22.66 7.52 8.09
CA ASP A 14 -21.96 7.09 9.31
C ASP A 14 -20.49 6.66 9.08
N ASP A 15 -19.97 6.78 7.86
CA ASP A 15 -18.61 6.36 7.45
C ASP A 15 -18.36 4.84 7.63
N GLU A 16 -19.42 4.02 7.57
CA GLU A 16 -19.39 2.57 7.72
C GLU A 16 -19.45 1.81 6.38
N LEU A 17 -19.56 2.53 5.25
CA LEU A 17 -19.66 1.93 3.92
C LEU A 17 -18.27 1.62 3.34
N HIS A 18 -18.10 0.43 2.77
CA HIS A 18 -16.84 0.03 2.13
C HIS A 18 -16.49 0.99 0.96
N PRO A 19 -15.20 1.37 0.76
CA PRO A 19 -14.82 2.34 -0.27
C PRO A 19 -15.28 2.00 -1.69
N ASP A 20 -15.26 0.71 -2.04
CA ASP A 20 -15.70 0.22 -3.35
C ASP A 20 -17.21 0.43 -3.58
N ASP A 21 -18.01 0.32 -2.52
CA ASP A 21 -19.46 0.52 -2.57
C ASP A 21 -19.82 2.01 -2.49
N ALA A 22 -19.00 2.82 -1.80
CA ALA A 22 -19.25 4.25 -1.62
C ALA A 22 -19.33 5.00 -2.95
N GLY A 23 -18.41 4.73 -3.88
CA GLY A 23 -18.42 5.34 -5.21
C GLY A 23 -19.71 5.05 -6.00
N LEU A 24 -20.16 3.79 -5.99
CA LEU A 24 -21.38 3.36 -6.67
C LEU A 24 -22.63 4.01 -6.08
N ILE A 25 -22.67 4.16 -4.75
CA ILE A 25 -23.78 4.82 -4.07
C ILE A 25 -23.80 6.32 -4.41
N VAL A 26 -22.67 7.01 -4.36
CA VAL A 26 -22.57 8.43 -4.73
C VAL A 26 -23.01 8.66 -6.18
N GLU A 27 -22.59 7.81 -7.12
CA GLU A 27 -23.05 7.88 -8.51
C GLU A 27 -24.58 7.69 -8.59
N SER A 28 -25.12 6.69 -7.89
CA SER A 28 -26.57 6.46 -7.87
C SER A 28 -27.38 7.62 -7.26
N LEU A 29 -26.79 8.38 -6.33
CA LEU A 29 -27.42 9.57 -5.74
C LEU A 29 -27.51 10.73 -6.75
N GLN A 30 -26.55 10.84 -7.67
CA GLN A 30 -26.54 11.87 -8.72
C GLN A 30 -27.57 11.61 -9.82
N THR A 31 -27.78 10.34 -10.18
CA THR A 31 -28.64 9.96 -11.33
C THR A 31 -30.13 9.94 -10.99
N HIS A 32 -30.49 9.79 -9.72
CA HIS A 32 -31.88 9.66 -9.28
C HIS A 32 -32.34 10.91 -8.50
N GLU A 33 -33.26 11.67 -9.09
CA GLU A 33 -33.80 12.94 -8.58
C GLU A 33 -34.35 12.86 -7.14
N ASN A 34 -34.82 11.69 -6.69
CA ASN A 34 -35.34 11.49 -5.34
C ASN A 34 -34.35 10.90 -4.33
N SER A 35 -33.14 10.52 -4.77
CA SER A 35 -32.15 9.87 -3.91
C SER A 35 -31.41 10.88 -3.03
N GLY A 36 -31.12 12.09 -3.53
CA GLY A 36 -30.57 13.19 -2.73
C GLY A 36 -31.47 13.57 -1.55
N LYS A 37 -32.80 13.61 -1.76
CA LYS A 37 -33.78 13.91 -0.69
C LYS A 37 -33.74 12.91 0.48
N LYS A 38 -33.33 11.67 0.23
CA LYS A 38 -33.20 10.66 1.29
C LYS A 38 -31.94 10.89 2.12
N LEU A 39 -30.84 11.21 1.45
CA LEU A 39 -29.59 11.62 2.10
C LEU A 39 -29.84 12.83 3.01
N ASP A 40 -30.47 13.88 2.49
CA ASP A 40 -30.78 15.11 3.25
C ASP A 40 -31.64 14.82 4.49
N ARG A 41 -32.66 13.96 4.34
CA ARG A 41 -33.54 13.60 5.46
C ARG A 41 -32.82 12.80 6.54
N TYR A 42 -31.93 11.88 6.16
CA TYR A 42 -31.16 11.09 7.11
C TYR A 42 -30.09 11.93 7.82
N ALA A 43 -29.43 12.84 7.10
CA ALA A 43 -28.54 13.83 7.71
C ALA A 43 -29.29 14.70 8.73
N LEU A 44 -30.46 15.24 8.38
CA LEU A 44 -31.27 16.04 9.29
C LEU A 44 -31.72 15.29 10.55
N ILE A 45 -32.08 14.01 10.42
CA ILE A 45 -32.39 13.15 11.57
C ILE A 45 -31.13 12.94 12.42
N GLY A 46 -29.98 12.71 11.80
CA GLY A 46 -28.69 12.58 12.48
C GLY A 46 -28.34 13.81 13.31
N ASP A 47 -28.43 15.00 12.71
CA ASP A 47 -28.17 16.29 13.37
C ASP A 47 -29.11 16.48 14.57
N ALA A 48 -30.39 16.17 14.41
CA ALA A 48 -31.38 16.28 15.48
C ALA A 48 -31.12 15.30 16.64
N LEU A 49 -30.62 14.09 16.35
CA LEU A 49 -30.30 13.08 17.38
C LEU A 49 -29.02 13.43 18.15
N ARG A 50 -28.08 14.15 17.53
CA ARG A 50 -26.80 14.55 18.16
C ARG A 50 -26.92 15.85 18.97
N ASP A 51 -28.12 16.42 19.08
CA ASP A 51 -28.39 17.75 19.66
C ASP A 51 -27.50 18.84 19.04
N GLU A 52 -27.16 18.64 17.75
CA GLU A 52 -26.46 19.64 16.97
C GLU A 52 -27.43 20.76 16.60
N THR A 53 -26.90 21.95 16.30
CA THR A 53 -27.76 23.06 15.86
C THR A 53 -28.40 22.69 14.54
N ILE A 54 -29.70 22.40 14.56
CA ILE A 54 -30.46 22.02 13.37
C ILE A 54 -30.57 23.24 12.47
N VAL A 55 -29.87 23.23 11.35
CA VAL A 55 -29.96 24.27 10.32
C VAL A 55 -30.79 23.74 9.16
N VAL A 56 -32.01 24.26 9.01
CA VAL A 56 -32.83 24.01 7.83
C VAL A 56 -32.46 25.04 6.77
N TYR A 57 -31.79 24.57 5.70
CA TYR A 57 -31.38 25.44 4.61
C TYR A 57 -32.53 25.69 3.63
N GLU A 58 -32.56 26.91 3.09
CA GLU A 58 -33.37 27.22 1.92
C GLU A 58 -32.82 26.49 0.68
N GLU A 59 -33.70 25.82 -0.08
CA GLU A 59 -33.34 25.14 -1.34
C GLU A 59 -32.68 26.12 -2.34
N SER A 60 -33.11 27.39 -2.31
CA SER A 60 -32.54 28.46 -3.12
C SER A 60 -31.08 28.77 -2.75
N PHE A 61 -30.69 28.59 -1.50
CA PHE A 61 -29.32 28.77 -1.02
C PHE A 61 -28.43 27.61 -1.45
N LEU A 62 -28.88 26.36 -1.24
CA LEU A 62 -28.14 25.16 -1.66
C LEU A 62 -27.85 25.17 -3.17
N ASN A 63 -28.84 25.53 -3.98
CA ASN A 63 -28.66 25.66 -5.44
C ASN A 63 -27.61 26.72 -5.83
N LYS A 64 -27.53 27.83 -5.08
CA LYS A 64 -26.49 28.85 -5.32
C LYS A 64 -25.10 28.32 -4.99
N VAL A 65 -24.96 27.61 -3.88
CA VAL A 65 -23.69 26.99 -3.47
C VAL A 65 -23.27 25.94 -4.50
N GLN A 66 -24.17 25.05 -4.90
CA GLN A 66 -23.89 24.02 -5.91
C GLN A 66 -23.43 24.63 -7.22
N ARG A 67 -24.07 25.72 -7.67
CA ARG A 67 -23.66 26.42 -8.89
C ARG A 67 -22.29 27.08 -8.76
N ALA A 68 -22.01 27.72 -7.62
CA ALA A 68 -20.71 28.31 -7.35
C ALA A 68 -19.59 27.25 -7.37
N LEU A 69 -19.81 26.11 -6.71
CA LEU A 69 -18.85 24.99 -6.71
C LEU A 69 -18.63 24.39 -8.09
N ALA A 70 -19.66 24.34 -8.94
CA ALA A 70 -19.53 23.85 -10.32
C ALA A 70 -18.70 24.79 -11.21
N GLU A 71 -18.62 26.08 -10.87
CA GLU A 71 -17.79 27.07 -11.56
C GLU A 71 -16.33 27.05 -11.08
N GLU A 72 -16.03 26.40 -9.96
CA GLU A 72 -14.68 26.28 -9.42
C GLU A 72 -13.86 25.20 -10.16
N PRO A 73 -12.56 25.45 -10.43
CA PRO A 73 -11.70 24.43 -11.01
C PRO A 73 -11.46 23.30 -10.00
N ILE A 74 -11.81 22.07 -10.39
CA ILE A 74 -11.63 20.86 -9.60
C ILE A 74 -10.13 20.54 -9.49
N VAL A 75 -9.45 21.05 -8.44
CA VAL A 75 -8.06 20.68 -8.12
C VAL A 75 -8.06 19.38 -7.32
N LEU A 76 -8.25 18.25 -8.01
CA LEU A 76 -8.07 16.92 -7.43
C LEU A 76 -6.58 16.54 -7.42
N ALA A 77 -5.80 17.04 -6.47
CA ALA A 77 -4.49 16.46 -6.21
C ALA A 77 -3.97 16.77 -4.80
N PRO A 78 -3.93 15.80 -3.87
CA PRO A 78 -2.73 15.64 -3.07
C PRO A 78 -1.59 15.35 -4.06
N ARG A 79 -0.65 16.29 -4.23
CA ARG A 79 0.57 16.07 -5.02
C ARG A 79 1.31 14.88 -4.40
N TYR A 80 1.25 13.72 -5.06
CA TYR A 80 2.07 12.58 -4.69
C TYR A 80 3.53 12.94 -4.98
N VAL A 81 4.22 13.49 -3.98
CA VAL A 81 5.65 13.73 -4.04
C VAL A 81 6.34 12.37 -4.01
N LYS A 82 6.72 11.88 -5.20
CA LYS A 82 7.52 10.66 -5.32
C LYS A 82 8.82 10.90 -4.55
N LYS A 83 8.97 10.22 -3.40
CA LYS A 83 10.21 10.25 -2.62
C LYS A 83 11.29 9.63 -3.50
N SER A 84 12.22 10.43 -4.00
CA SER A 84 13.35 9.93 -4.77
C SER A 84 14.17 9.03 -3.84
N ASN A 85 14.19 7.73 -4.12
CA ASN A 85 14.99 6.75 -3.37
C ASN A 85 16.47 6.80 -3.82
N ASP A 86 16.96 7.99 -4.15
CA ASP A 86 18.34 8.23 -4.56
C ASP A 86 19.20 8.09 -3.31
N LYS A 87 19.65 6.86 -3.09
CA LYS A 87 20.52 6.46 -1.98
C LYS A 87 21.95 6.38 -2.52
N PRO A 88 22.69 7.51 -2.63
CA PRO A 88 23.99 7.56 -3.29
C PRO A 88 25.03 6.65 -2.62
N TYR A 89 24.82 6.31 -1.34
CA TYR A 89 25.65 5.40 -0.59
C TYR A 89 25.64 3.96 -1.14
N ILE A 90 24.60 3.53 -1.85
CA ILE A 90 24.56 2.20 -2.47
C ILE A 90 25.61 2.10 -3.58
N ALA A 91 25.71 3.12 -4.43
CA ALA A 91 26.70 3.17 -5.50
C ALA A 91 28.13 3.22 -4.94
N VAL A 92 28.34 3.98 -3.86
CA VAL A 92 29.63 4.06 -3.17
C VAL A 92 30.00 2.73 -2.54
N ALA A 93 29.07 2.05 -1.87
CA ALA A 93 29.31 0.74 -1.26
C ALA A 93 29.69 -0.31 -2.31
N LEU A 94 28.99 -0.35 -3.44
CA LEU A 94 29.33 -1.24 -4.56
C LEU A 94 30.74 -0.97 -5.11
N ALA A 95 31.07 0.29 -5.36
CA ALA A 95 32.39 0.67 -5.85
C ALA A 95 33.50 0.30 -4.84
N ALA A 96 33.27 0.52 -3.55
CA ALA A 96 34.21 0.18 -2.49
C ALA A 96 34.45 -1.34 -2.40
N SER A 97 33.39 -2.15 -2.47
CA SER A 97 33.50 -3.61 -2.47
C SER A 97 34.33 -4.12 -3.65
N LEU A 98 34.08 -3.62 -4.85
CA LEU A 98 34.84 -4.01 -6.05
C LEU A 98 36.31 -3.57 -5.97
N ALA A 99 36.57 -2.35 -5.48
CA ALA A 99 37.94 -1.85 -5.31
C ALA A 99 38.71 -2.68 -4.28
N PHE A 100 38.08 -3.03 -3.15
CA PHE A 100 38.68 -3.88 -2.13
C PHE A 100 39.04 -5.26 -2.68
N ILE A 101 38.08 -5.91 -3.37
CA ILE A 101 38.32 -7.22 -4.01
C ILE A 101 39.48 -7.13 -5.02
N SER A 102 39.51 -6.09 -5.86
CA SER A 102 40.59 -5.88 -6.83
C SER A 102 41.96 -5.73 -6.18
N VAL A 103 42.06 -4.95 -5.09
CA VAL A 103 43.32 -4.76 -4.35
C VAL A 103 43.78 -6.07 -3.71
N VAL A 104 42.85 -6.84 -3.11
CA VAL A 104 43.16 -8.14 -2.52
C VAL A 104 43.65 -9.12 -3.59
N LEU A 105 42.94 -9.22 -4.72
CA LEU A 105 43.34 -10.09 -5.83
C LEU A 105 44.69 -9.69 -6.43
N PHE A 106 44.98 -8.39 -6.59
CA PHE A 106 46.25 -7.91 -7.10
C PHE A 106 47.43 -8.22 -6.17
N ASN A 107 47.21 -8.19 -4.85
CA ASN A 107 48.25 -8.56 -3.87
C ASN A 107 48.49 -10.07 -3.81
N ILE A 108 47.46 -10.89 -3.99
CA ILE A 108 47.58 -12.35 -3.97
C ILE A 108 48.16 -12.87 -5.29
N PHE A 109 47.79 -12.26 -6.41
CA PHE A 109 48.23 -12.61 -7.76
C PHE A 109 48.93 -11.40 -8.40
N PRO A 110 50.19 -11.10 -8.01
CA PRO A 110 50.97 -10.11 -8.73
C PRO A 110 51.11 -10.56 -10.19
N ALA A 111 50.80 -9.64 -11.10
CA ALA A 111 50.64 -9.86 -12.55
C ALA A 111 51.55 -10.98 -13.10
N VAL A 112 50.91 -12.00 -13.69
CA VAL A 112 51.59 -12.95 -14.58
C VAL A 112 52.18 -12.14 -15.73
N ASP A 113 53.51 -12.15 -15.88
CA ASP A 113 54.20 -11.58 -17.02
C ASP A 113 53.60 -12.16 -18.31
N ASN A 114 53.01 -11.31 -19.14
CA ASN A 114 52.33 -11.69 -20.39
C ASN A 114 53.31 -12.09 -21.53
N ASN A 115 54.46 -12.67 -21.22
CA ASN A 115 55.47 -13.06 -22.21
C ASN A 115 55.76 -14.56 -22.28
N THR A 116 54.86 -15.40 -21.78
CA THR A 116 54.87 -16.84 -22.02
C THR A 116 53.64 -17.24 -22.80
N GLY A 117 53.89 -17.80 -23.98
CA GLY A 117 52.89 -18.14 -24.97
C GLY A 117 51.74 -18.97 -24.39
N MET A 118 50.55 -18.57 -24.81
CA MET A 118 49.28 -19.24 -24.60
C MET A 118 49.41 -20.76 -24.86
N GLN A 119 49.13 -21.56 -23.82
CA GLN A 119 48.72 -22.94 -23.94
C GLN A 119 47.39 -23.06 -23.18
N PRO A 120 46.26 -23.32 -23.84
CA PRO A 120 45.03 -23.60 -23.14
C PRO A 120 45.16 -25.00 -22.53
N TYR A 121 45.40 -25.08 -21.23
CA TYR A 121 45.16 -26.32 -20.50
C TYR A 121 43.64 -26.40 -20.32
N ALA A 122 43.02 -27.44 -20.86
CA ALA A 122 41.63 -27.75 -20.59
C ALA A 122 41.53 -28.05 -19.08
N GLU A 123 41.12 -27.06 -18.31
CA GLU A 123 40.73 -27.22 -16.92
C GLU A 123 39.35 -27.88 -16.94
N ASN A 124 39.27 -29.09 -16.38
CA ASN A 124 37.98 -29.67 -16.02
C ASN A 124 37.38 -28.74 -14.97
N VAL A 125 36.53 -27.82 -15.42
CA VAL A 125 35.68 -27.04 -14.54
C VAL A 125 34.71 -28.04 -13.94
N GLU A 126 35.03 -28.58 -12.76
CA GLU A 126 33.97 -28.96 -11.85
C GLU A 126 33.19 -27.67 -11.61
N GLU A 127 31.93 -27.65 -12.06
CA GLU A 127 30.97 -26.65 -11.70
C GLU A 127 30.85 -26.65 -10.18
N ALA A 128 31.67 -25.84 -9.51
CA ALA A 128 31.45 -25.48 -8.13
C ALA A 128 30.14 -24.69 -8.13
N ASP A 129 29.07 -25.38 -7.75
CA ASP A 129 27.73 -24.88 -7.52
C ASP A 129 27.83 -23.56 -6.71
N THR A 130 27.84 -22.43 -7.42
CA THR A 130 27.74 -21.11 -6.81
C THR A 130 26.30 -20.90 -6.36
N ARG A 131 25.91 -21.65 -5.32
CA ARG A 131 24.85 -21.19 -4.43
C ARG A 131 25.41 -19.99 -3.70
N LEU A 132 24.97 -18.81 -4.13
CA LEU A 132 24.95 -17.64 -3.29
C LEU A 132 24.36 -18.08 -1.95
N ALA A 133 25.21 -18.15 -0.92
CA ALA A 133 24.77 -18.30 0.45
C ALA A 133 24.02 -17.02 0.80
N PHE A 134 22.72 -17.01 0.54
CA PHE A 134 21.84 -16.27 1.42
C PHE A 134 21.99 -16.96 2.76
N GLU A 135 22.55 -16.26 3.75
CA GLU A 135 22.37 -16.61 5.14
C GLU A 135 20.86 -16.50 5.41
N GLU A 136 20.12 -17.55 5.06
CA GLU A 136 18.85 -17.83 5.70
C GLU A 136 19.22 -18.19 7.12
N GLU A 137 19.20 -17.19 8.00
CA GLU A 137 19.01 -17.40 9.43
C GLU A 137 17.75 -18.28 9.54
N GLU A 138 17.95 -19.60 9.68
CA GLU A 138 16.86 -20.56 9.90
C GLU A 138 16.19 -20.15 11.22
N ASN A 139 15.16 -19.32 11.10
CA ASN A 139 14.36 -18.88 12.21
C ASN A 139 13.49 -20.07 12.61
N LEU A 140 14.03 -20.90 13.52
CA LEU A 140 13.41 -22.11 14.04
C LEU A 140 11.99 -21.86 14.54
N GLU A 141 11.71 -20.68 15.11
CA GLU A 141 10.35 -20.28 15.53
C GLU A 141 9.41 -20.12 14.34
N LEU A 142 9.87 -19.54 13.22
CA LEU A 142 9.08 -19.38 12.01
C LEU A 142 8.78 -20.74 11.36
N GLN A 143 9.76 -21.64 11.33
CA GLN A 143 9.57 -22.99 10.81
C GLN A 143 8.60 -23.80 11.69
N GLU A 144 8.69 -23.67 13.02
CA GLU A 144 7.79 -24.35 13.96
C GLU A 144 6.35 -23.82 13.84
N TYR A 145 6.18 -22.50 13.73
CA TYR A 145 4.90 -21.85 13.46
C TYR A 145 4.24 -22.35 12.15
N LEU A 146 5.02 -22.39 11.07
CA LEU A 146 4.54 -22.87 9.77
C LEU A 146 4.20 -24.36 9.80
N ARG A 147 4.92 -25.17 10.60
CA ARG A 147 4.66 -26.61 10.73
C ARG A 147 3.40 -26.88 11.55
N GLN A 148 3.14 -26.06 12.56
CA GLN A 148 1.95 -26.14 13.40
C GLN A 148 0.70 -25.64 12.67
N HIS A 149 0.85 -24.71 11.72
CA HIS A 149 -0.21 -24.23 10.84
C HIS A 149 -0.30 -24.94 9.47
N LYS A 150 0.57 -25.91 9.16
CA LYS A 150 0.58 -26.66 7.87
C LYS A 150 -0.60 -27.63 7.67
N GLY A 151 -1.64 -27.52 8.50
CA GLY A 151 -2.94 -28.17 8.32
C GLY A 151 -4.03 -27.25 7.75
N ALA A 152 -3.77 -25.95 7.57
CA ALA A 152 -4.72 -25.04 6.96
C ALA A 152 -4.33 -24.75 5.50
N SER A 153 -5.19 -25.21 4.59
CA SER A 153 -5.21 -24.81 3.18
C SER A 153 -5.14 -23.28 3.06
N PRO A 154 -4.46 -22.69 2.06
CA PRO A 154 -4.30 -21.24 1.93
C PRO A 154 -5.59 -20.48 1.57
N GLU A 155 -6.77 -21.09 1.71
CA GLU A 155 -8.06 -20.47 1.40
C GLU A 155 -8.75 -19.79 2.60
N ASP A 156 -8.27 -19.98 3.84
CA ASP A 156 -8.95 -19.45 5.04
C ASP A 156 -8.23 -18.30 5.76
N MET A 157 -7.18 -17.69 5.18
CA MET A 157 -6.56 -16.49 5.76
C MET A 157 -7.32 -15.21 5.39
N GLN A 158 -8.60 -15.14 5.76
CA GLN A 158 -9.26 -13.87 6.02
C GLN A 158 -9.41 -13.69 7.53
N THR A 159 -8.92 -12.54 8.00
CA THR A 159 -9.07 -11.96 9.34
C THR A 159 -8.16 -12.55 10.43
N LEU A 160 -7.07 -11.85 10.73
CA LEU A 160 -6.51 -11.80 12.08
C LEU A 160 -6.20 -10.33 12.43
N ASP A 161 -7.29 -9.69 12.88
CA ASP A 161 -7.39 -8.79 14.02
C ASP A 161 -6.06 -8.19 14.54
N THR A 162 -5.71 -7.00 14.04
CA THR A 162 -4.64 -6.18 14.63
C THR A 162 -5.19 -5.44 15.85
N ARG A 163 -5.30 -6.16 16.97
CA ARG A 163 -5.60 -5.55 18.27
C ARG A 163 -4.37 -4.79 18.76
N LEU A 164 -4.39 -3.47 18.58
CA LEU A 164 -3.54 -2.50 19.27
C LEU A 164 -3.59 -2.74 20.79
N VAL A 165 -2.45 -3.05 21.41
CA VAL A 165 -2.30 -3.09 22.87
C VAL A 165 -1.43 -1.92 23.30
N GLY A 166 -2.09 -0.95 23.94
CA GLY A 166 -1.67 -0.35 25.21
C GLY A 166 -0.38 0.47 25.24
N PHE A 167 -0.54 1.80 25.28
CA PHE A 167 0.38 2.68 26.01
C PHE A 167 0.41 2.29 27.49
N GLU A 168 1.60 2.09 28.05
CA GLU A 168 1.82 2.19 29.49
C GLU A 168 2.97 3.15 29.79
N LYS A 169 2.87 3.72 30.99
CA LYS A 169 3.24 5.08 31.41
C LYS A 169 4.71 5.30 31.75
#